data_AF-A0A914SU12-F1
#
_entry.id   AF-A0A914SU12-F1
#
_cell.length_a   1.000
_cell.length_b   1.000
_cell.length_c   1.000
_cell.angle_alpha   90.00
_cell.angle_beta   90.00
_cell.angle_gamma   90.00
#
_symmetry.space_group_name_H-M   'P 1'
#
loop_
_entity.id
_entity.type
_entity.pdbx_description
1 polymer ?
#
loop_
_entity_poly.entity_id
_entity_poly.type
_entity_poly.pdbx_seq_one_letter_code
_entity_poly.pdbx_strand_id
1 'polypeptide(L)'
;MVQTYQSPVRIYKYPFEIVIAAYQKRFPTCPQIPIFVGSEITSEYHSPDGAVEIIDRKCQLNVDAPYLVKKIAGVDYVYFNQKNSLDRRNRTLEIEATNISFASRIAILEKCNYYVHPENNEWTCFEQSASLDVKSFFGFE
;
A
#
# COMPACT_ATOMS: atom_id res chain seq x y z
N MET A 1 -16.01 14.59 -2.67
CA MET A 1 -16.79 13.52 -3.35
C MET A 1 -16.00 12.25 -3.17
N VAL A 2 -16.60 11.26 -2.51
CA VAL A 2 -15.92 10.00 -2.18
C VAL A 2 -16.18 8.97 -3.25
N GLN A 3 -15.12 8.38 -3.79
CA GLN A 3 -15.16 7.19 -4.62
C GLN A 3 -14.51 6.05 -3.86
N THR A 4 -15.14 4.87 -3.89
CA THR A 4 -14.61 3.67 -3.25
C THR A 4 -14.41 2.57 -4.29
N TYR A 5 -13.44 1.70 -4.02
CA TYR A 5 -13.13 0.53 -4.81
C TYR A 5 -12.87 -0.65 -3.87
N GLN A 6 -13.34 -1.82 -4.28
CA GLN A 6 -13.06 -3.09 -3.64
C GLN A 6 -12.62 -4.08 -4.72
N SER A 7 -11.46 -4.71 -4.55
CA SER A 7 -11.02 -5.76 -5.45
C SER A 7 -11.74 -7.09 -5.12
N PRO A 8 -11.93 -7.98 -6.11
CA PRO A 8 -12.21 -9.38 -5.79
C PRO A 8 -11.05 -9.97 -4.97
N VAL A 9 -11.35 -10.95 -4.12
CA VAL A 9 -10.34 -11.69 -3.36
C VAL A 9 -9.45 -12.44 -4.33
N ARG A 10 -8.14 -12.25 -4.23
CA ARG A 10 -7.15 -13.02 -4.99
C ARG A 10 -6.60 -14.15 -4.13
N ILE A 11 -6.43 -15.32 -4.71
CA ILE A 11 -5.87 -16.49 -4.02
C ILE A 11 -4.50 -16.80 -4.63
N TYR A 12 -3.47 -16.70 -3.81
CA TYR A 12 -2.14 -17.22 -4.12
C TYR A 12 -2.07 -18.66 -3.62
N LYS A 13 -1.79 -19.61 -4.53
CA LYS A 13 -1.61 -21.03 -4.20
C LYS A 13 -0.21 -21.30 -3.61
N TYR A 14 0.16 -20.51 -2.61
CA TYR A 14 1.43 -20.57 -1.89
C TYR A 14 1.21 -20.21 -0.41
N PRO A 15 2.02 -20.79 0.51
CA PRO A 15 1.94 -20.50 1.93
C PRO A 15 2.19 -19.02 2.24
N PHE A 16 1.55 -18.54 3.30
CA PHE A 16 1.60 -17.13 3.74
C PHE A 16 3.03 -16.61 3.83
N GLU A 17 3.93 -17.36 4.44
CA GLU A 17 5.32 -16.99 4.68
C GLU A 17 6.07 -16.73 3.37
N ILE A 18 5.79 -17.52 2.32
CA ILE A 18 6.39 -17.35 0.99
C ILE A 18 5.85 -16.08 0.32
N VAL A 19 4.55 -15.85 0.40
CA VAL A 19 3.90 -14.67 -0.19
C VAL A 19 4.38 -13.39 0.49
N ILE A 20 4.50 -13.38 1.81
CA ILE A 20 5.01 -12.22 2.56
C ILE A 20 6.49 -11.99 2.29
N ALA A 21 7.32 -13.04 2.22
CA ALA A 21 8.72 -12.90 1.84
C ALA A 21 8.88 -12.31 0.43
N ALA A 22 8.04 -12.73 -0.53
CA ALA A 22 8.01 -12.16 -1.87
C ALA A 22 7.55 -10.68 -1.87
N TYR A 23 6.57 -10.34 -1.04
CA TYR A 23 6.11 -8.96 -0.86
C TYR A 23 7.23 -8.06 -0.29
N GLN A 24 7.94 -8.52 0.75
CA GLN A 24 8.99 -7.75 1.40
C GLN A 24 10.18 -7.46 0.46
N LYS A 25 10.45 -8.33 -0.52
CA LYS A 25 11.47 -8.12 -1.57
C LYS A 25 11.19 -6.92 -2.49
N ARG A 26 10.03 -6.27 -2.38
CA ARG A 26 9.73 -5.04 -3.13
C ARG A 26 10.47 -3.82 -2.58
N PHE A 27 10.98 -3.88 -1.35
CA PHE A 27 11.61 -2.75 -0.68
C PHE A 27 13.14 -2.91 -0.60
N PRO A 28 13.90 -1.80 -0.59
CA PRO A 28 13.44 -0.43 -0.71
C PRO A 28 13.10 -0.02 -2.15
N THR A 29 13.52 -0.80 -3.16
CA THR A 29 13.25 -0.54 -4.59
C THR A 29 12.91 -1.85 -5.29
N CYS A 30 12.07 -1.82 -6.34
CA CYS A 30 11.66 -3.02 -7.07
C CYS A 30 11.72 -2.80 -8.59
N PRO A 31 12.70 -3.38 -9.31
CA PRO A 31 12.80 -3.25 -10.77
C PRO A 31 11.57 -3.77 -11.52
N GLN A 32 10.82 -4.71 -10.94
CA GLN A 32 9.59 -5.26 -11.51
C GLN A 32 8.38 -4.32 -11.38
N ILE A 33 8.51 -3.24 -10.61
CA ILE A 33 7.47 -2.22 -10.43
C ILE A 33 8.07 -0.87 -10.84
N PRO A 34 8.12 -0.55 -12.16
CA PRO A 34 8.84 0.63 -12.66
C PRO A 34 8.34 1.98 -12.10
N ILE A 35 7.05 2.03 -11.72
CA ILE A 35 6.48 3.22 -11.08
C ILE A 35 6.93 3.38 -9.63
N PHE A 36 7.43 2.33 -8.97
CA PHE A 36 7.89 2.37 -7.59
C PHE A 36 9.37 2.74 -7.57
N VAL A 37 9.65 4.00 -7.24
CA VAL A 37 11.01 4.56 -7.26
C VAL A 37 11.79 4.10 -6.04
N GLY A 38 11.14 4.15 -4.87
CA GLY A 38 11.69 3.55 -3.68
C GLY A 38 10.90 3.87 -2.41
N SER A 39 11.42 3.42 -1.27
CA SER A 39 10.86 3.71 0.05
C SER A 39 11.93 3.89 1.11
N GLU A 40 11.62 4.70 2.10
CA GLU A 40 12.40 4.92 3.32
C GLU A 40 11.57 4.52 4.55
N ILE A 41 12.17 3.83 5.51
CA ILE A 41 11.51 3.48 6.78
C ILE A 41 11.47 4.73 7.66
N THR A 42 10.27 5.09 8.13
CA THR A 42 10.06 6.26 9.01
C THR A 42 9.85 5.86 10.48
N SER A 43 9.35 4.65 10.72
CA SER A 43 9.19 4.06 12.05
C SER A 43 9.16 2.54 11.95
N GLU A 44 9.70 1.88 12.98
CA GLU A 44 9.67 0.42 13.11
C GLU A 44 9.38 0.02 14.56
N TYR A 45 8.64 -1.08 14.70
CA TYR A 45 8.37 -1.72 15.96
C TYR A 45 8.38 -3.23 15.78
N HIS A 46 9.01 -3.91 16.74
CA HIS A 46 9.00 -5.36 16.85
C HIS A 46 8.54 -5.76 18.24
N SER A 47 7.63 -6.74 18.32
CA SER A 47 7.28 -7.31 19.61
C SER A 47 8.47 -8.06 20.23
N PRO A 48 8.58 -8.14 21.57
CA PRO A 48 9.70 -8.82 22.23
C PRO A 48 9.90 -10.29 21.82
N ASP A 49 8.84 -10.96 21.37
CA ASP A 49 8.86 -12.35 20.89
C ASP A 49 9.04 -12.47 19.36
N GLY A 50 9.16 -11.36 18.64
CA GLY A 50 9.35 -11.31 17.19
C GLY A 50 8.13 -11.68 16.34
N ALA A 51 6.98 -11.93 16.96
CA ALA A 51 5.76 -12.30 16.23
C ALA A 51 5.15 -11.14 15.44
N VAL A 52 5.16 -9.94 16.02
CA VAL A 52 4.52 -8.75 15.44
C VAL A 52 5.59 -7.78 14.99
N GLU A 53 5.45 -7.30 13.77
CA GLU A 53 6.30 -6.29 13.16
C GLU A 53 5.39 -5.19 12.57
N ILE A 54 5.64 -3.94 12.97
CA ILE A 54 4.96 -2.78 12.41
C ILE A 54 6.01 -1.88 11.80
N ILE A 55 5.91 -1.62 10.50
CA ILE A 55 6.85 -0.76 9.78
C ILE A 55 6.09 0.29 8.99
N ASP A 56 6.35 1.55 9.29
CA ASP A 56 5.92 2.70 8.51
C ASP A 56 7.00 3.08 7.50
N ARG A 57 6.59 3.33 6.27
CA ARG A 57 7.47 3.74 5.17
C ARG A 57 6.92 4.96 4.46
N LYS A 58 7.82 5.85 4.06
CA LYS A 58 7.55 6.85 3.04
C LYS A 58 7.91 6.27 1.68
N CYS A 59 6.93 6.04 0.83
CA CYS A 59 7.09 5.50 -0.52
C CYS A 59 7.06 6.63 -1.56
N GLN A 60 7.93 6.55 -2.56
CA GLN A 60 8.00 7.45 -3.70
C GLN A 60 7.59 6.71 -4.97
N LEU A 61 6.59 7.24 -5.68
CA LEU A 61 6.16 6.72 -6.97
C LEU A 61 6.45 7.73 -8.08
N ASN A 62 6.91 7.24 -9.22
CA ASN A 62 7.02 7.99 -10.46
C ASN A 62 5.63 8.05 -11.10
N VAL A 63 5.16 9.26 -11.36
CA VAL A 63 3.88 9.49 -12.01
C VAL A 63 4.09 9.52 -13.51
N ASP A 64 4.02 8.36 -14.17
CA ASP A 64 3.81 8.32 -15.62
C ASP A 64 2.30 8.40 -15.94
N ALA A 65 1.63 9.38 -15.33
CA ALA A 65 0.22 9.62 -15.60
C ALA A 65 0.05 10.25 -16.99
N PRO A 66 -1.13 10.06 -17.63
CA PRO A 66 -1.47 10.73 -18.87
C PRO A 66 -1.15 12.23 -18.79
N TYR A 67 -0.64 12.79 -19.88
CA TYR A 67 -0.08 14.15 -19.98
C TYR A 67 -0.86 15.26 -19.24
N LEU A 68 -2.19 15.13 -19.17
CA LEU A 68 -3.10 16.02 -18.43
C LEU A 68 -2.79 16.08 -16.92
N VAL A 69 -2.48 14.96 -16.26
CA VAL A 69 -2.17 14.92 -14.83
C VAL A 69 -0.79 15.54 -14.57
N LYS A 70 0.22 15.23 -15.39
CA LYS A 70 1.55 15.87 -15.32
C LYS A 70 1.46 17.39 -15.42
N LYS A 71 0.61 17.91 -16.32
CA LYS A 71 0.43 19.36 -16.53
C LYS A 71 -0.31 20.06 -15.38
N ILE A 72 -1.24 19.38 -14.70
CA ILE A 72 -2.01 19.94 -13.57
C ILE A 72 -1.24 19.82 -12.25
N ALA A 73 -0.47 18.73 -12.08
CA ALA A 73 0.26 18.41 -10.87
C ALA A 73 1.62 19.09 -10.76
N GLY A 74 2.35 19.28 -11.87
CA GLY A 74 3.67 19.93 -11.88
C GLY A 74 4.75 19.16 -11.08
N VAL A 75 4.54 17.88 -10.77
CA VAL A 75 5.48 17.05 -10.02
C VAL A 75 5.73 15.72 -10.73
N ASP A 76 6.99 15.34 -10.79
CA ASP A 76 7.46 14.07 -11.36
C ASP A 76 7.20 12.88 -10.43
N TYR A 77 6.98 13.15 -9.14
CA TYR A 77 6.82 12.13 -8.10
C TYR A 77 5.66 12.43 -7.16
N VAL A 78 5.07 11.36 -6.64
CA VAL A 78 4.10 11.40 -5.54
C VAL A 78 4.59 10.57 -4.39
N TYR A 79 4.25 11.01 -3.18
CA TYR A 79 4.66 10.37 -1.94
C TYR A 79 3.45 9.81 -1.20
N PHE A 80 3.62 8.63 -0.62
CA PHE A 80 2.64 7.97 0.22
C PHE A 80 3.28 7.55 1.54
N ASN A 81 2.54 7.64 2.63
CA ASN A 81 2.86 6.93 3.86
C ASN A 81 2.23 5.54 3.78
N GLN A 82 3.01 4.50 4.03
CA GLN A 82 2.56 3.12 4.01
C GLN A 82 2.91 2.45 5.33
N LYS A 83 1.90 1.99 6.05
CA LYS A 83 2.02 1.25 7.30
C LYS A 83 1.78 -0.23 7.03
N ASN A 84 2.76 -1.08 7.35
CA ASN A 84 2.64 -2.53 7.30
C ASN A 84 2.57 -3.07 8.72
N SER A 85 1.54 -3.85 9.04
CA SER A 85 1.37 -4.53 10.33
C SER A 85 1.33 -6.03 10.08
N LEU A 86 2.47 -6.70 10.30
CA LEU A 86 2.66 -8.13 10.10
C LEU A 86 2.52 -8.86 11.43
N ASP A 87 1.57 -9.79 11.51
CA ASP A 87 1.38 -10.69 12.65
C ASP A 87 1.63 -12.13 12.22
N ARG A 88 2.75 -12.70 12.67
CA ARG A 88 3.14 -14.09 12.33
C ARG A 88 2.35 -15.14 13.11
N ARG A 89 1.77 -14.80 14.26
CA ARG A 89 0.93 -15.73 15.03
C ARG A 89 -0.40 -15.94 14.32
N ASN A 90 -1.00 -14.83 13.87
CA ASN A 90 -2.26 -14.86 13.13
C ASN A 90 -2.08 -15.08 11.63
N ARG A 91 -0.84 -15.07 11.13
CA ARG A 91 -0.47 -15.18 9.71
C ARG A 91 -1.26 -14.17 8.88
N THR A 92 -1.18 -12.90 9.29
CA THR A 92 -1.82 -11.76 8.63
C THR A 92 -0.83 -10.64 8.36
N LEU A 93 -1.03 -9.93 7.25
CA LEU A 93 -0.33 -8.69 6.94
C LEU A 93 -1.38 -7.65 6.51
N GLU A 94 -1.58 -6.64 7.36
CA GLU A 94 -2.38 -5.47 7.04
C GLU A 94 -1.48 -4.36 6.51
N ILE A 95 -1.89 -3.74 5.40
CA ILE A 95 -1.19 -2.62 4.77
C ILE A 95 -2.17 -1.47 4.65
N GLU A 96 -1.80 -0.32 5.21
CA GLU A 96 -2.55 0.93 5.04
C GLU A 96 -1.66 1.95 4.34
N ALA A 97 -2.12 2.48 3.21
CA ALA A 97 -1.41 3.52 2.46
C ALA A 97 -2.25 4.80 2.35
N THR A 98 -1.62 5.94 2.64
CA THR A 98 -2.24 7.27 2.56
C THR A 98 -1.34 8.23 1.78
N ASN A 99 -1.94 9.12 0.98
CA ASN A 99 -1.15 10.07 0.20
C ASN A 99 -0.60 11.20 1.08
N ILE A 100 0.68 11.51 0.91
CA ILE A 100 1.32 12.71 1.45
C ILE A 100 1.19 13.84 0.42
N SER A 101 1.53 13.54 -0.84
CA SER A 101 1.36 14.50 -1.93
C SER A 101 -0.13 14.76 -2.19
N PHE A 102 -0.49 16.04 -2.39
CA PHE A 102 -1.87 16.48 -2.66
C PHE A 102 -2.90 16.27 -1.53
N ALA A 103 -2.47 15.94 -0.30
CA ALA A 103 -3.36 15.66 0.84
C ALA A 103 -4.37 16.78 1.17
N SER A 104 -4.08 18.03 0.78
CA SER A 104 -4.98 19.18 0.91
C SER A 104 -6.14 19.18 -0.10
N ARG A 105 -5.97 18.53 -1.25
CA ARG A 105 -6.96 18.51 -2.35
C ARG A 105 -7.66 17.17 -2.50
N ILE A 106 -6.90 16.09 -2.32
CA ILE A 106 -7.37 14.71 -2.48
C ILE A 106 -6.86 13.91 -1.28
N ALA A 107 -7.74 13.15 -0.62
CA ALA A 107 -7.38 12.15 0.36
C ALA A 107 -7.56 10.76 -0.26
N ILE A 108 -6.49 9.97 -0.26
CA ILE A 108 -6.47 8.58 -0.72
C ILE A 108 -6.16 7.72 0.50
N LEU A 109 -6.96 6.69 0.70
CA LEU A 109 -6.73 5.64 1.68
C LEU A 109 -6.86 4.29 0.98
N GLU A 110 -5.79 3.54 0.93
CA GLU A 110 -5.78 2.16 0.45
C GLU A 110 -5.55 1.22 1.63
N LYS A 111 -6.35 0.16 1.71
CA LYS A 111 -6.15 -0.92 2.66
C LYS A 111 -6.00 -2.23 1.91
N CYS A 112 -4.91 -2.95 2.17
CA CYS A 112 -4.70 -4.30 1.70
C CYS A 112 -4.56 -5.26 2.86
N ASN A 113 -5.02 -6.48 2.68
CA ASN A 113 -4.89 -7.53 3.68
C ASN A 113 -4.44 -8.84 3.03
N TYR A 114 -3.36 -9.43 3.55
CA TYR A 114 -2.98 -10.81 3.26
C TYR A 114 -3.30 -11.67 4.48
N TYR A 115 -3.92 -12.83 4.25
CA TYR A 115 -4.25 -13.76 5.33
C TYR A 115 -4.33 -15.19 4.78
N VAL A 116 -4.24 -16.19 5.67
CA VAL A 116 -4.32 -17.61 5.29
C VAL A 116 -5.72 -17.96 4.80
N HIS A 117 -5.81 -18.75 3.73
CA HIS A 117 -7.10 -19.17 3.17
C HIS A 117 -7.88 -20.03 4.20
N PRO A 118 -9.18 -19.75 4.45
CA PRO A 118 -9.93 -20.37 5.54
C PRO A 118 -10.09 -21.89 5.39
N GLU A 119 -10.12 -22.39 4.16
CA GLU A 119 -10.26 -23.82 3.86
C GLU A 119 -8.92 -24.52 3.54
N ASN A 120 -7.82 -23.77 3.39
CA ASN A 120 -6.53 -24.35 3.00
C ASN A 120 -5.36 -23.54 3.57
N ASN A 121 -4.69 -24.10 4.58
CA ASN A 121 -3.59 -23.44 5.29
C ASN A 121 -2.31 -23.21 4.45
N GLU A 122 -2.22 -23.83 3.27
CA GLU A 122 -1.11 -23.69 2.32
C GLU A 122 -1.37 -22.59 1.27
N TRP A 123 -2.52 -21.92 1.29
CA TRP A 123 -2.87 -20.83 0.38
C TRP A 123 -3.03 -19.51 1.11
N THR A 124 -2.82 -18.42 0.38
CA THR A 124 -2.91 -17.05 0.90
C THR A 124 -3.96 -16.26 0.14
N CYS A 125 -4.90 -15.66 0.86
CA CYS A 125 -5.84 -14.69 0.34
C CYS A 125 -5.23 -13.29 0.33
N PHE A 126 -5.63 -12.49 -0.66
CA PHE A 126 -5.33 -11.08 -0.75
C PHE A 126 -6.58 -10.29 -1.10
N GLU A 127 -6.84 -9.25 -0.32
CA GLU A 127 -7.93 -8.32 -0.52
C GLU A 127 -7.40 -6.89 -0.52
N GLN A 128 -8.04 -6.05 -1.32
CA GLN A 128 -7.68 -4.65 -1.45
C GLN A 128 -8.96 -3.81 -1.53
N SER A 129 -8.93 -2.70 -0.79
CA SER A 129 -9.94 -1.66 -0.83
C SER A 129 -9.24 -0.32 -0.97
N ALA A 130 -9.88 0.63 -1.65
CA ALA A 130 -9.38 1.99 -1.74
C ALA A 130 -10.54 2.98 -1.63
N SER A 131 -10.29 4.10 -0.98
CA SER A 131 -11.16 5.27 -1.01
C SER A 131 -10.38 6.49 -1.47
N LEU A 132 -11.04 7.30 -2.29
CA LEU A 132 -10.55 8.57 -2.79
C LEU A 132 -11.60 9.61 -2.47
N ASP A 133 -11.26 10.58 -1.64
CA ASP A 133 -12.09 11.74 -1.35
C ASP A 133 -11.48 13.01 -1.94
N VAL A 134 -12.21 13.60 -2.88
CA VAL A 134 -11.91 14.91 -3.42
C VAL A 134 -12.45 15.98 -2.47
N LYS A 135 -11.56 16.75 -1.85
CA LYS A 135 -11.90 17.87 -0.97
C LYS A 135 -12.23 19.14 -1.76
N SER A 136 -11.51 19.43 -2.84
CA SER A 136 -11.77 20.58 -3.72
C SER A 136 -11.14 20.38 -5.11
N PHE A 137 -11.95 20.54 -6.16
CA PHE A 137 -11.49 20.84 -7.51
C PHE A 137 -12.04 22.23 -7.86
N PHE A 138 -11.14 23.13 -8.27
CA PHE A 138 -11.40 24.52 -8.68
C PHE A 138 -11.66 25.53 -7.55
N GLY A 139 -10.94 26.66 -7.64
CA GLY A 139 -11.12 27.84 -6.81
C GLY A 139 -12.42 28.57 -7.13
N PHE A 140 -13.50 28.11 -6.51
CA PHE A 140 -14.60 28.98 -6.14
C PHE A 140 -14.79 28.85 -4.64
N GLU A 141 -14.53 29.97 -3.96
CA GLU A 141 -15.19 30.31 -2.69
C GLU A 141 -16.72 30.26 -2.87
#